data_AF-A0A1Q3FQK7-F1
#
_entry.id   AF-A0A1Q3FQK7-F1
#
_cell.length_a   1.000
_cell.length_b   1.000
_cell.length_c   1.000
_cell.angle_alpha   90.00
_cell.angle_beta   90.00
_cell.angle_gamma   90.00
#
_symmetry.space_group_name_H-M   'P 1'
#
loop_
_entity.id
_entity.type
_entity.pdbx_description
1 polymer ?
#
loop_
_entity_poly.entity_id
_entity_poly.type
_entity_poly.pdbx_seq_one_letter_code
_entity_poly.pdbx_strand_id
1 'polypeptide(L)'
;MGAPVLIAKGADKAIQRQIDAGWALQGLNQYASDLVSVFRRLPDIRDEWCKQPGRFRSELPPTSIVIVFFDEAWSVLVRTVHSVLARSPPELVKEIILVDDFSSLAHLKTQLDDYFRPLEKVRIVRASERLGLIRARIMGAKSATADIVTFLDAHCEVIVGWLEAQLDVVAADPHTIAIPSIDWIHEDTMALNAQNSQLYFGSFDWMINFQWKSRSEKKVKPQNPVAPFDTPVMAGGLFTINRTFFAHLGWYDEGFQTYGAENMELSFKTWMCGGSMKIVPCSRVAHIQKRDHPYLASSPGGVNAIKRNTVRLAEVWLDEYAEFYYESFGGPKHRGDFGDVSARKDLRARLHCKPFRWYMETVFPEQFDPSKAVARGQFRIGGGCLDWPSKISVTGCHGLGGHQLWFFTADGEITREDHCVDYDAKKLEMIRCHKMKGNQFWVYEENAGHFRHVYHDRCLELDGHELKMSECIEGEVKQKWVLEHYDVKNLRPA
;
A
#
# COMPACT_ATOMS: atom_id res chain seq x y z
N MET A 1 -5.29 1.79 28.08
CA MET A 1 -5.86 2.87 27.25
C MET A 1 -4.95 3.24 26.08
N GLY A 2 -4.15 2.31 25.53
CA GLY A 2 -3.26 2.62 24.39
C GLY A 2 -2.13 3.62 24.67
N ALA A 3 -1.80 3.89 25.94
CA ALA A 3 -0.69 4.77 26.31
C ALA A 3 0.68 4.11 26.00
N PRO A 4 1.74 4.91 25.76
CA PRO A 4 3.08 4.39 25.52
C PRO A 4 3.63 3.65 26.74
N VAL A 5 4.34 2.56 26.49
CA VAL A 5 5.28 1.96 27.42
C VAL A 5 6.52 2.84 27.45
N LEU A 6 6.87 3.36 28.63
CA LEU A 6 8.04 4.20 28.82
C LEU A 6 9.16 3.37 29.43
N ILE A 7 10.20 3.12 28.64
CA ILE A 7 11.42 2.43 29.08
C ILE A 7 12.47 3.50 29.39
N ALA A 8 13.02 3.50 30.60
CA ALA A 8 13.98 4.51 31.03
C ALA A 8 15.26 4.49 30.17
N LYS A 9 15.75 5.68 29.80
CA LYS A 9 17.06 5.81 29.12
C LYS A 9 18.18 5.34 30.08
N GLY A 10 19.05 4.47 29.61
CA GLY A 10 20.06 3.81 30.45
C GLY A 10 19.53 2.60 31.21
N ALA A 11 18.46 1.95 30.72
CA ALA A 11 18.00 0.66 31.21
C ALA A 11 19.15 -0.36 31.31
N ASP A 12 18.98 -1.34 32.20
CA ASP A 12 19.91 -2.46 32.37
C ASP A 12 20.33 -3.02 31.01
N LYS A 13 21.63 -3.33 30.85
CA LYS A 13 22.18 -3.95 29.63
C LYS A 13 21.41 -5.21 29.23
N ALA A 14 20.85 -5.96 30.18
CA ALA A 14 20.00 -7.10 29.89
C ALA A 14 18.69 -6.71 29.18
N ILE A 15 18.04 -5.61 29.60
CA ILE A 15 16.84 -5.09 28.95
C ILE A 15 17.17 -4.61 27.55
N GLN A 16 18.26 -3.84 27.39
CA GLN A 16 18.65 -3.34 26.07
C GLN A 16 18.91 -4.49 25.09
N ARG A 17 19.55 -5.58 25.52
CA ARG A 17 19.74 -6.78 24.69
C ARG A 17 18.42 -7.42 24.26
N GLN A 18 17.40 -7.43 25.12
CA GLN A 18 16.08 -7.95 24.75
C GLN A 18 15.37 -7.06 23.73
N ILE A 19 15.49 -5.74 23.89
CA ILE A 19 14.96 -4.76 22.92
C ILE A 19 15.64 -4.96 21.55
N ASP A 20 16.97 -5.00 21.52
CA ASP A 20 17.76 -5.17 20.30
C ASP A 20 17.43 -6.51 19.60
N ALA A 21 17.28 -7.59 20.37
CA ALA A 21 16.85 -8.89 19.84
C ALA A 21 15.43 -8.85 19.25
N GLY A 22 14.49 -8.15 19.91
CA GLY A 22 13.15 -7.93 19.39
C GLY A 22 13.17 -7.21 18.04
N TRP A 23 13.97 -6.14 17.92
CA TRP A 23 14.13 -5.43 16.65
C TRP A 23 14.70 -6.33 15.55
N ALA A 24 15.77 -7.06 15.84
CA ALA A 24 16.42 -7.92 14.86
C ALA A 24 15.54 -9.09 14.38
N LEU A 25 14.75 -9.69 15.29
CA LEU A 25 13.95 -10.89 14.98
C LEU A 25 12.53 -10.56 14.53
N GLN A 26 11.91 -9.53 15.10
CA GLN A 26 10.48 -9.24 14.96
C GLN A 26 10.21 -7.92 14.23
N GLY A 27 11.21 -7.05 14.05
CA GLY A 27 11.03 -5.72 13.46
C GLY A 27 10.26 -4.73 14.34
N LEU A 28 10.16 -5.00 15.65
CA LEU A 28 9.49 -4.19 16.66
C LEU A 28 10.12 -4.39 18.05
N ASN A 29 9.83 -3.49 18.99
CA ASN A 29 10.25 -3.63 20.38
C ASN A 29 9.41 -4.68 21.12
N GLN A 30 9.77 -5.96 20.94
CA GLN A 30 9.04 -7.07 21.55
C GLN A 30 9.01 -6.95 23.07
N TYR A 31 10.07 -6.47 23.70
CA TYR A 31 10.12 -6.26 25.15
C TYR A 31 9.01 -5.32 25.63
N ALA A 32 8.80 -4.18 24.95
CA ALA A 32 7.69 -3.28 25.26
C ALA A 32 6.34 -3.97 25.07
N SER A 33 6.18 -4.79 24.03
CA SER A 33 4.96 -5.59 23.85
C SER A 33 4.76 -6.60 24.99
N ASP A 34 5.79 -7.32 25.42
CA ASP A 34 5.68 -8.36 26.45
C ASP A 34 5.27 -7.79 27.82
N LEU A 35 5.56 -6.51 28.09
CA LEU A 35 5.08 -5.79 29.27
C LEU A 35 3.59 -5.38 29.20
N VAL A 36 2.99 -5.40 28.02
CA VAL A 36 1.60 -5.00 27.81
C VAL A 36 0.70 -6.23 27.92
N SER A 37 -0.34 -6.12 28.75
CA SER A 37 -1.36 -7.18 28.86
C SER A 37 -1.94 -7.56 27.49
N VAL A 38 -2.04 -8.85 27.22
CA VAL A 38 -2.76 -9.37 26.04
C VAL A 38 -4.26 -9.06 26.07
N PHE A 39 -4.78 -8.63 27.23
CA PHE A 39 -6.15 -8.16 27.43
C PHE A 39 -6.25 -6.63 27.59
N ARG A 40 -5.23 -5.86 27.18
CA ARG A 40 -5.22 -4.41 27.41
C ARG A 40 -6.46 -3.73 26.84
N ARG A 41 -6.98 -2.73 27.55
CA ARG A 41 -8.12 -1.90 27.09
C ARG A 41 -7.63 -0.77 26.18
N LEU A 42 -8.40 -0.51 25.12
CA LEU A 42 -8.23 0.63 24.21
C LEU A 42 -9.41 1.60 24.35
N PRO A 43 -9.19 2.90 24.10
CA PRO A 43 -10.27 3.90 24.10
C PRO A 43 -11.27 3.64 22.96
N ASP A 44 -12.55 4.00 23.17
CA ASP A 44 -13.51 4.11 22.08
C ASP A 44 -13.33 5.46 21.38
N ILE A 45 -12.66 5.40 20.24
CA ILE A 45 -12.27 6.55 19.40
C ILE A 45 -13.22 6.78 18.23
N ARG A 46 -14.35 6.05 18.18
CA ARG A 46 -15.32 6.22 17.10
C ARG A 46 -15.95 7.62 17.15
N ASP A 47 -16.25 8.13 15.98
CA ASP A 47 -17.06 9.35 15.82
C ASP A 47 -18.48 9.14 16.36
N GLU A 48 -19.11 10.20 16.88
CA GLU A 48 -20.47 10.12 17.42
C GLU A 48 -21.50 9.66 16.38
N TRP A 49 -21.29 9.98 15.10
CA TRP A 49 -22.14 9.49 14.02
C TRP A 49 -22.12 7.96 13.89
N CYS A 50 -20.98 7.33 14.18
CA CYS A 50 -20.81 5.88 14.19
C CYS A 50 -21.46 5.22 15.41
N LYS A 51 -21.65 5.97 16.51
CA LYS A 51 -22.23 5.46 17.77
C LYS A 51 -23.76 5.58 17.81
N GLN A 52 -24.37 6.24 16.84
CA GLN A 52 -25.83 6.44 16.81
C GLN A 52 -26.57 5.08 16.82
N PRO A 53 -27.59 4.90 17.67
CA PRO A 53 -28.40 3.69 17.69
C PRO A 53 -29.02 3.40 16.31
N GLY A 54 -29.03 2.12 15.91
CA GLY A 54 -29.59 1.70 14.62
C GLY A 54 -28.76 2.10 13.38
N ARG A 55 -27.50 2.54 13.57
CA ARG A 55 -26.59 2.89 12.47
C ARG A 55 -26.29 1.71 11.55
N PHE A 56 -26.11 0.52 12.11
CA PHE A 56 -25.84 -0.72 11.37
C PHE A 56 -27.07 -1.63 11.43
N ARG A 57 -27.19 -2.57 10.48
CA ARG A 57 -28.26 -3.58 10.49
C ARG A 57 -28.29 -4.33 11.82
N SER A 58 -29.51 -4.63 12.30
CA SER A 58 -29.73 -5.39 13.52
C SER A 58 -29.33 -6.86 13.38
N GLU A 59 -29.47 -7.42 12.17
CA GLU A 59 -29.09 -8.79 11.84
C GLU A 59 -27.95 -8.75 10.83
N LEU A 60 -26.76 -9.13 11.28
CA LEU A 60 -25.56 -9.21 10.44
C LEU A 60 -25.12 -10.68 10.30
N PRO A 61 -24.68 -11.10 9.11
CA PRO A 61 -24.13 -12.44 8.90
C PRO A 61 -22.80 -12.59 9.66
N PRO A 62 -22.51 -13.76 10.25
CA PRO A 62 -21.26 -14.00 10.93
C PRO A 62 -20.09 -14.14 9.93
N THR A 63 -18.87 -13.93 10.41
CA THR A 63 -17.64 -14.07 9.63
C THR A 63 -16.70 -15.12 10.23
N SER A 64 -15.92 -15.78 9.38
CA SER A 64 -14.70 -16.46 9.79
C SER A 64 -13.55 -15.45 9.74
N ILE A 65 -12.82 -15.27 10.84
CA ILE A 65 -11.68 -14.36 10.91
C ILE A 65 -10.42 -15.15 10.61
N VAL A 66 -9.64 -14.74 9.62
CA VAL A 66 -8.40 -15.43 9.20
C VAL A 66 -7.21 -14.56 9.58
N ILE A 67 -6.31 -15.11 10.39
CA ILE A 67 -5.06 -14.48 10.81
C ILE A 67 -3.91 -15.37 10.37
N VAL A 68 -3.14 -14.92 9.39
CA VAL A 68 -1.93 -15.62 8.95
C VAL A 68 -0.76 -15.16 9.80
N PHE A 69 0.10 -16.08 10.23
CA PHE A 69 1.31 -15.75 10.98
C PHE A 69 2.48 -16.63 10.57
N PHE A 70 3.69 -16.07 10.69
CA PHE A 70 4.96 -16.78 10.57
C PHE A 70 5.95 -16.17 11.56
N ASP A 71 6.45 -16.98 12.48
CA ASP A 71 7.46 -16.57 13.48
C ASP A 71 7.10 -15.28 14.25
N GLU A 72 5.80 -15.06 14.47
CA GLU A 72 5.28 -13.89 15.15
C GLU A 72 5.58 -13.92 16.66
N ALA A 73 5.84 -12.75 17.23
CA ALA A 73 6.00 -12.57 18.67
C ALA A 73 4.75 -13.04 19.43
N TRP A 74 4.94 -13.86 20.47
CA TRP A 74 3.85 -14.46 21.25
C TRP A 74 2.86 -13.41 21.77
N SER A 75 3.35 -12.36 22.44
CA SER A 75 2.50 -11.34 23.06
C SER A 75 1.64 -10.61 22.04
N VAL A 76 2.16 -10.44 20.82
CA VAL A 76 1.49 -9.71 19.75
C VAL A 76 0.40 -10.57 19.11
N LEU A 77 0.73 -11.80 18.68
CA LEU A 77 -0.23 -12.75 18.11
C LEU A 77 -1.40 -13.00 19.08
N VAL A 78 -1.09 -13.31 20.34
CA VAL A 78 -2.09 -13.63 21.35
C VAL A 78 -2.97 -12.41 21.66
N ARG A 79 -2.40 -11.20 21.68
CA ARG A 79 -3.17 -9.97 21.88
C ARG A 79 -4.11 -9.67 20.71
N THR A 80 -3.71 -9.97 19.48
CA THR A 80 -4.60 -9.85 18.31
C THR A 80 -5.85 -10.70 18.49
N VAL A 81 -5.69 -11.98 18.86
CA VAL A 81 -6.81 -12.90 19.06
C VAL A 81 -7.72 -12.46 20.21
N HIS A 82 -7.13 -12.10 21.36
CA HIS A 82 -7.92 -11.61 22.50
C HIS A 82 -8.60 -10.28 22.22
N SER A 83 -7.97 -9.40 21.45
CA SER A 83 -8.58 -8.15 21.01
C SER A 83 -9.85 -8.41 20.20
N VAL A 84 -9.81 -9.38 19.28
CA VAL A 84 -10.97 -9.78 18.47
C VAL A 84 -12.08 -10.34 19.36
N LEU A 85 -11.77 -11.32 20.21
CA LEU A 85 -12.75 -11.95 21.10
C LEU A 85 -13.39 -10.95 22.08
N ALA A 86 -12.62 -9.99 22.59
CA ALA A 86 -13.10 -9.04 23.59
C ALA A 86 -13.95 -7.89 23.01
N ARG A 87 -13.88 -7.62 21.70
CA ARG A 87 -14.48 -6.41 21.08
C ARG A 87 -15.33 -6.70 19.85
N SER A 88 -15.71 -7.96 19.68
CA SER A 88 -16.60 -8.39 18.61
C SER A 88 -17.81 -9.07 19.22
N PRO A 89 -19.04 -8.79 18.76
CA PRO A 89 -20.21 -9.52 19.23
C PRO A 89 -20.04 -11.03 19.00
N PRO A 90 -20.22 -11.88 20.01
CA PRO A 90 -19.94 -13.31 19.89
C PRO A 90 -20.65 -13.97 18.72
N GLU A 91 -21.92 -13.64 18.49
CA GLU A 91 -22.74 -14.17 17.41
C GLU A 91 -22.20 -13.88 16.00
N LEU A 92 -21.41 -12.81 15.83
CA LEU A 92 -20.80 -12.43 14.55
C LEU A 92 -19.46 -13.11 14.30
N VAL A 93 -18.82 -13.66 15.34
CA VAL A 93 -17.58 -14.42 15.21
C VAL A 93 -17.92 -15.91 15.11
N LYS A 94 -17.95 -16.43 13.88
CA LYS A 94 -18.16 -17.86 13.62
C LYS A 94 -16.99 -18.68 14.12
N GLU A 95 -15.79 -18.26 13.74
CA GLU A 95 -14.51 -18.88 14.08
C GLU A 95 -13.36 -17.89 13.84
N ILE A 96 -12.23 -18.11 14.49
CA ILE A 96 -10.94 -17.48 14.28
C ILE A 96 -9.97 -18.57 13.84
N ILE A 97 -9.46 -18.44 12.62
CA ILE A 97 -8.57 -19.38 11.96
C ILE A 97 -7.17 -18.78 11.97
N LEU A 98 -6.31 -19.34 12.82
CA LEU A 98 -4.90 -18.99 12.87
C LEU A 98 -4.15 -19.87 11.88
N VAL A 99 -3.66 -19.30 10.78
CA VAL A 99 -2.91 -20.04 9.76
C VAL A 99 -1.42 -19.90 10.03
N ASP A 100 -0.82 -20.98 10.54
CA ASP A 100 0.64 -21.10 10.72
C ASP A 100 1.29 -21.38 9.36
N ASP A 101 1.91 -20.36 8.78
CA ASP A 101 2.67 -20.46 7.53
C ASP A 101 4.07 -21.02 7.79
N PHE A 102 4.12 -22.22 8.41
CA PHE A 102 5.33 -22.99 8.67
C PHE A 102 6.36 -22.29 9.59
N SER A 103 5.89 -21.73 10.71
CA SER A 103 6.75 -21.10 11.73
C SER A 103 7.81 -22.06 12.29
N SER A 104 8.96 -21.53 12.68
CA SER A 104 10.07 -22.24 13.32
C SER A 104 10.10 -22.07 14.85
N LEU A 105 9.52 -20.99 15.38
CA LEU A 105 9.59 -20.68 16.82
C LEU A 105 8.80 -21.69 17.67
N ALA A 106 9.45 -22.25 18.70
CA ALA A 106 8.90 -23.31 19.54
C ALA A 106 7.59 -22.92 20.25
N HIS A 107 7.47 -21.66 20.70
CA HIS A 107 6.25 -21.17 21.36
C HIS A 107 5.03 -21.14 20.43
N LEU A 108 5.22 -21.18 19.10
CA LEU A 108 4.14 -21.20 18.11
C LEU A 108 3.64 -22.62 17.78
N LYS A 109 4.22 -23.64 18.42
CA LYS A 109 3.85 -25.06 18.22
C LYS A 109 2.91 -25.51 19.33
N THR A 110 3.27 -26.54 20.09
CA THR A 110 2.43 -27.15 21.12
C THR A 110 1.91 -26.15 22.14
N GLN A 111 2.75 -25.18 22.56
CA GLN A 111 2.33 -24.15 23.51
C GLN A 111 1.16 -23.30 22.99
N LEU A 112 1.16 -22.95 21.70
CA LEU A 112 0.09 -22.18 21.08
C LEU A 112 -1.19 -23.02 20.96
N ASP A 113 -1.06 -24.29 20.59
CA ASP A 113 -2.18 -25.24 20.53
C ASP A 113 -2.84 -25.39 21.90
N ASP A 114 -2.04 -25.61 22.94
CA ASP A 114 -2.54 -25.77 24.32
C ASP A 114 -3.17 -24.49 24.87
N TYR A 115 -2.62 -23.33 24.53
CA TYR A 115 -3.14 -22.04 24.97
C TYR A 115 -4.53 -21.75 24.40
N PHE A 116 -4.75 -22.05 23.11
CA PHE A 116 -6.02 -21.77 22.44
C PHE A 116 -7.02 -22.94 22.48
N ARG A 117 -6.60 -24.15 22.85
CA ARG A 117 -7.47 -25.33 23.02
C ARG A 117 -8.77 -25.05 23.81
N PRO A 118 -8.77 -24.27 24.90
CA PRO A 118 -10.00 -23.99 25.66
C PRO A 118 -10.95 -23.00 24.97
N LEU A 119 -10.51 -22.29 23.93
CA LEU A 119 -11.32 -21.28 23.24
C LEU A 119 -11.98 -21.91 22.02
N GLU A 120 -13.23 -22.33 22.14
CA GLU A 120 -13.98 -23.08 21.10
C GLU A 120 -14.01 -22.41 19.72
N LYS A 121 -13.94 -21.08 19.67
CA LYS A 121 -13.95 -20.32 18.42
C LYS A 121 -12.58 -20.22 17.76
N VAL A 122 -11.49 -20.60 18.42
CA VAL A 122 -10.13 -20.46 17.89
C VAL A 122 -9.63 -21.82 17.44
N ARG A 123 -9.18 -21.90 16.20
CA ARG A 123 -8.47 -23.08 15.69
C ARG A 123 -7.23 -22.70 14.92
N ILE A 124 -6.23 -23.57 14.96
CA ILE A 124 -4.96 -23.40 14.27
C ILE A 124 -4.91 -24.36 13.09
N VAL A 125 -4.58 -23.83 11.92
CA VAL A 125 -4.35 -24.57 10.67
C VAL A 125 -2.88 -24.43 10.33
N ARG A 126 -2.16 -25.55 10.16
CA ARG A 126 -0.72 -25.54 9.92
C ARG A 126 -0.42 -25.93 8.48
N ALA A 127 0.35 -25.10 7.78
CA ALA A 127 0.91 -25.44 6.49
C ALA A 127 2.01 -26.50 6.65
N SER A 128 2.11 -27.43 5.69
CA SER A 128 3.16 -28.46 5.66
C SER A 128 4.51 -27.96 5.17
N GLU A 129 4.53 -26.81 4.52
CA GLU A 129 5.71 -26.13 4.01
C GLU A 129 5.48 -24.61 4.05
N ARG A 130 6.54 -23.81 3.82
CA ARG A 130 6.41 -22.36 3.77
C ARG A 130 5.72 -21.91 2.48
N LEU A 131 4.46 -21.49 2.58
CA LEU A 131 3.63 -21.10 1.44
C LEU A 131 3.82 -19.62 1.08
N GLY A 132 4.06 -18.77 2.08
CA GLY A 132 4.01 -17.32 1.95
C GLY A 132 2.61 -16.77 2.26
N LEU A 133 2.55 -15.47 2.59
CA LEU A 133 1.33 -14.77 3.02
C LEU A 133 0.15 -15.01 2.08
N ILE A 134 0.40 -14.91 0.77
CA ILE A 134 -0.63 -14.95 -0.26
C ILE A 134 -1.34 -16.31 -0.28
N ARG A 135 -0.56 -17.39 -0.35
CA ARG A 135 -1.07 -18.75 -0.38
C ARG A 135 -1.61 -19.20 0.98
N ALA A 136 -1.02 -18.74 2.08
CA ALA A 136 -1.55 -18.96 3.42
C ALA A 136 -2.91 -18.28 3.63
N ARG A 137 -3.13 -17.07 3.10
CA ARG A 137 -4.46 -16.43 3.09
C ARG A 137 -5.47 -17.24 2.28
N ILE A 138 -5.08 -17.77 1.11
CA ILE A 138 -5.94 -18.66 0.32
C ILE A 138 -6.29 -19.92 1.12
N MET A 139 -5.30 -20.55 1.78
CA MET A 139 -5.52 -21.73 2.63
C MET A 139 -6.53 -21.42 3.75
N GLY A 140 -6.35 -20.30 4.45
CA GLY A 140 -7.28 -19.83 5.47
C GLY A 140 -8.70 -19.61 4.92
N ALA A 141 -8.82 -18.89 3.80
CA ALA A 141 -10.10 -18.59 3.15
C ALA A 141 -10.83 -19.86 2.68
N LYS A 142 -10.11 -20.82 2.08
CA LYS A 142 -10.67 -22.10 1.62
C LYS A 142 -11.08 -22.99 2.81
N SER A 143 -10.43 -22.85 3.96
CA SER A 143 -10.77 -23.57 5.18
C SER A 143 -11.93 -22.95 5.97
N ALA A 144 -12.32 -21.71 5.67
CA ALA A 144 -13.36 -20.99 6.39
C ALA A 144 -14.76 -21.56 6.11
N THR A 145 -15.59 -21.59 7.15
CA THR A 145 -16.95 -22.14 7.11
C THR A 145 -18.05 -21.08 6.98
N ALA A 146 -17.77 -19.82 7.29
CA ALA A 146 -18.72 -18.72 7.09
C ALA A 146 -18.74 -18.25 5.62
N ASP A 147 -19.82 -17.56 5.24
CA ASP A 147 -19.96 -16.94 3.92
C ASP A 147 -19.15 -15.64 3.79
N ILE A 148 -18.76 -15.03 4.90
CA ILE A 148 -17.91 -13.85 4.93
C ILE A 148 -16.58 -14.20 5.62
N VAL A 149 -15.48 -13.73 5.03
CA VAL A 149 -14.13 -13.87 5.57
C VAL A 149 -13.58 -12.49 5.90
N THR A 150 -13.04 -12.34 7.11
CA THR A 150 -12.36 -11.13 7.55
C THR A 150 -10.89 -11.45 7.81
N PHE A 151 -10.00 -10.82 7.06
CA PHE A 151 -8.56 -10.96 7.23
C PHE A 151 -8.04 -9.91 8.21
N LEU A 152 -7.14 -10.35 9.08
CA LEU A 152 -6.32 -9.51 9.94
C LEU A 152 -4.88 -10.00 9.87
N ASP A 153 -3.92 -9.09 9.98
CA ASP A 153 -2.54 -9.47 10.24
C ASP A 153 -2.39 -9.90 11.71
N ALA A 154 -1.35 -10.66 12.01
CA ALA A 154 -1.13 -11.23 13.34
C ALA A 154 -0.74 -10.22 14.42
N HIS A 155 -0.54 -8.96 14.05
CA HIS A 155 -0.07 -7.87 14.90
C HIS A 155 -1.02 -6.66 14.86
N CYS A 156 -2.28 -6.93 15.18
CA CYS A 156 -3.36 -5.96 15.17
C CYS A 156 -4.09 -5.88 16.52
N GLU A 157 -4.71 -4.74 16.81
CA GLU A 157 -5.70 -4.62 17.86
C GLU A 157 -6.92 -3.89 17.33
N VAL A 158 -8.06 -4.55 17.42
CA VAL A 158 -9.34 -4.02 16.98
C VAL A 158 -9.95 -3.10 18.05
N ILE A 159 -10.72 -2.09 17.61
CA ILE A 159 -11.49 -1.20 18.48
C ILE A 159 -12.94 -1.68 18.54
N VAL A 160 -13.68 -1.31 19.59
CA VAL A 160 -15.12 -1.62 19.72
C VAL A 160 -15.89 -1.12 18.49
N GLY A 161 -16.83 -1.93 17.99
CA GLY A 161 -17.66 -1.60 16.83
C GLY A 161 -16.99 -1.78 15.47
N TRP A 162 -15.78 -2.33 15.43
CA TRP A 162 -15.05 -2.53 14.17
C TRP A 162 -15.73 -3.54 13.24
N LEU A 163 -16.31 -4.61 13.79
CA LEU A 163 -16.75 -5.75 13.02
C LEU A 163 -18.12 -5.50 12.39
N GLU A 164 -19.05 -4.95 13.17
CA GLU A 164 -20.40 -4.61 12.74
C GLU A 164 -20.36 -3.65 11.55
N ALA A 165 -19.51 -2.63 11.62
CA ALA A 165 -19.33 -1.66 10.54
C ALA A 165 -18.81 -2.29 9.24
N GLN A 166 -17.91 -3.27 9.33
CA GLN A 166 -17.38 -3.99 8.17
C GLN A 166 -18.43 -4.92 7.56
N LEU A 167 -19.10 -5.71 8.39
CA LEU A 167 -20.12 -6.66 7.96
C LEU A 167 -21.33 -5.96 7.37
N ASP A 168 -21.71 -4.79 7.88
CA ASP A 168 -22.80 -4.01 7.32
C ASP A 168 -22.55 -3.60 5.85
N VAL A 169 -21.30 -3.26 5.50
CA VAL A 169 -20.96 -2.93 4.12
C VAL A 169 -21.03 -4.16 3.21
N VAL A 170 -20.47 -5.29 3.64
CA VAL A 170 -20.46 -6.53 2.83
C VAL A 170 -21.84 -7.19 2.76
N ALA A 171 -22.65 -7.06 3.80
CA ALA A 171 -24.04 -7.54 3.81
C ALA A 171 -24.94 -6.68 2.90
N ALA A 172 -24.61 -5.41 2.69
CA ALA A 172 -25.32 -4.54 1.77
C ALA A 172 -25.10 -4.94 0.31
N ASP A 173 -23.87 -5.29 -0.04
CA ASP A 173 -23.48 -5.73 -1.36
C ASP A 173 -22.36 -6.78 -1.24
N PRO A 174 -22.64 -8.06 -1.56
CA PRO A 174 -21.67 -9.13 -1.44
C PRO A 174 -20.49 -9.02 -2.42
N HIS A 175 -20.56 -8.12 -3.42
CA HIS A 175 -19.46 -7.82 -4.34
C HIS A 175 -18.59 -6.65 -3.86
N THR A 176 -18.79 -6.16 -2.64
CA THR A 176 -17.97 -5.10 -2.04
C THR A 176 -16.97 -5.66 -1.03
N ILE A 177 -15.71 -5.22 -1.13
CA ILE A 177 -14.69 -5.43 -0.10
C ILE A 177 -14.72 -4.25 0.88
N ALA A 178 -14.92 -4.54 2.17
CA ALA A 178 -14.86 -3.55 3.23
C ALA A 178 -13.47 -3.51 3.86
N ILE A 179 -12.90 -2.33 4.07
CA ILE A 179 -11.55 -2.13 4.59
C ILE A 179 -11.66 -1.20 5.82
N PRO A 180 -11.15 -1.59 6.99
CA PRO A 180 -11.19 -0.71 8.15
C PRO A 180 -10.27 0.51 7.94
N SER A 181 -10.51 1.59 8.67
CA SER A 181 -9.45 2.58 8.86
C SER A 181 -8.35 1.96 9.71
N ILE A 182 -7.15 1.93 9.15
CA ILE A 182 -5.99 1.29 9.77
C ILE A 182 -5.27 2.32 10.64
N ASP A 183 -5.40 2.16 11.95
CA ASP A 183 -4.67 2.94 12.95
C ASP A 183 -3.27 2.38 13.16
N TRP A 184 -2.39 3.18 13.77
CA TRP A 184 -1.01 2.78 14.00
C TRP A 184 -0.78 2.44 15.47
N ILE A 185 -0.21 1.28 15.74
CA ILE A 185 0.41 0.96 17.02
C ILE A 185 1.90 1.21 16.86
N HIS A 186 2.44 2.17 17.61
CA HIS A 186 3.85 2.53 17.56
C HIS A 186 4.71 1.32 17.95
N GLU A 187 5.56 0.87 17.04
CA GLU A 187 6.27 -0.39 17.11
C GLU A 187 7.37 -0.42 18.20
N ASP A 188 7.80 0.76 18.67
CA ASP A 188 8.73 0.89 19.81
C ASP A 188 8.04 0.97 21.20
N THR A 189 6.92 1.70 21.30
CA THR A 189 6.31 2.05 22.60
C THR A 189 4.96 1.39 22.83
N MET A 190 4.42 0.69 21.83
CA MET A 190 3.06 0.13 21.82
C MET A 190 1.93 1.16 21.96
N ALA A 191 2.22 2.46 21.77
CA ALA A 191 1.22 3.52 21.83
C ALA A 191 0.22 3.43 20.67
N LEU A 192 -1.05 3.72 20.94
CA LEU A 192 -2.09 3.82 19.92
C LEU A 192 -2.12 5.23 19.32
N ASN A 193 -1.87 5.32 18.02
CA ASN A 193 -1.95 6.53 17.20
C ASN A 193 -3.11 6.38 16.21
N ALA A 194 -4.21 7.08 16.48
CA ALA A 194 -5.47 6.87 15.78
C ALA A 194 -6.14 8.16 15.27
N GLN A 195 -5.39 9.24 15.15
CA GLN A 195 -5.95 10.56 14.81
C GLN A 195 -6.21 10.74 13.32
N ASN A 196 -5.41 10.10 12.46
CA ASN A 196 -5.31 10.52 11.05
C ASN A 196 -5.80 9.48 10.03
N SER A 197 -6.03 8.22 10.41
CA SER A 197 -6.30 7.16 9.43
C SER A 197 -7.56 7.37 8.57
N GLN A 198 -8.56 8.13 9.05
CA GLN A 198 -9.77 8.47 8.27
C GLN A 198 -9.53 9.54 7.19
N LEU A 199 -8.38 10.22 7.26
CA LEU A 199 -7.98 11.29 6.35
C LEU A 199 -7.28 10.77 5.09
N TYR A 200 -7.07 9.47 4.98
CA TYR A 200 -6.32 8.86 3.87
C TYR A 200 -7.13 7.81 3.13
N PHE A 201 -6.73 7.56 1.88
CA PHE A 201 -7.21 6.45 1.07
C PHE A 201 -6.04 5.79 0.33
N GLY A 202 -6.24 4.54 -0.08
CA GLY A 202 -5.19 3.77 -0.75
C GLY A 202 -4.96 4.20 -2.18
N SER A 203 -3.70 4.29 -2.58
CA SER A 203 -3.23 4.66 -3.92
C SER A 203 -1.97 3.86 -4.28
N PHE A 204 -1.42 4.09 -5.46
CA PHE A 204 -0.15 3.48 -5.88
C PHE A 204 0.70 4.44 -6.70
N ASP A 205 2.02 4.23 -6.69
CA ASP A 205 2.97 4.86 -7.61
C ASP A 205 3.13 4.02 -8.90
N TRP A 206 3.77 4.52 -9.95
CA TRP A 206 3.93 3.77 -11.21
C TRP A 206 4.98 2.65 -11.14
N MET A 207 5.65 2.48 -10.00
CA MET A 207 6.37 1.26 -9.63
C MET A 207 5.44 0.21 -8.97
N ILE A 208 4.14 0.50 -8.86
CA ILE A 208 3.07 -0.33 -8.30
C ILE A 208 3.25 -0.58 -6.79
N ASN A 209 3.94 0.32 -6.08
CA ASN A 209 3.99 0.31 -4.63
C ASN A 209 2.75 0.98 -4.05
N PHE A 210 2.27 0.48 -2.92
CA PHE A 210 1.17 1.08 -2.20
C PHE A 210 1.56 2.44 -1.59
N GLN A 211 0.66 3.41 -1.71
CA GLN A 211 0.80 4.77 -1.18
C GLN A 211 -0.48 5.19 -0.47
N TRP A 212 -0.36 6.04 0.55
CA TRP A 212 -1.51 6.74 1.14
C TRP A 212 -1.65 8.15 0.56
N LYS A 213 -2.82 8.46 0.01
CA LYS A 213 -3.16 9.83 -0.46
C LYS A 213 -4.19 10.49 0.42
N SER A 214 -4.16 11.82 0.47
CA SER A 214 -5.09 12.55 1.32
C SER A 214 -6.49 12.46 0.72
N ARG A 215 -7.48 12.15 1.55
CA ARG A 215 -8.88 12.11 1.17
C ARG A 215 -9.40 13.46 0.68
N SER A 216 -8.73 14.57 1.00
CA SER A 216 -9.05 15.88 0.43
C SER A 216 -8.91 15.90 -1.10
N GLU A 217 -8.04 15.07 -1.67
CA GLU A 217 -7.76 14.95 -3.10
C GLU A 217 -8.87 14.20 -3.86
N LYS A 218 -9.71 13.42 -3.17
CA LYS A 218 -10.83 12.69 -3.78
C LYS A 218 -11.79 13.66 -4.47
N LYS A 219 -12.14 13.37 -5.73
CA LYS A 219 -13.15 14.11 -6.49
C LYS A 219 -14.56 13.85 -5.95
N VAL A 220 -14.84 12.61 -5.56
CA VAL A 220 -16.12 12.21 -4.97
C VAL A 220 -16.00 12.21 -3.44
N LYS A 221 -16.80 13.04 -2.78
CA LYS A 221 -16.82 13.16 -1.31
C LYS A 221 -18.20 12.78 -0.78
N PRO A 222 -18.30 11.86 0.20
CA PRO A 222 -19.59 11.57 0.82
C PRO A 222 -20.07 12.77 1.62
N GLN A 223 -21.39 12.87 1.81
CA GLN A 223 -22.00 13.95 2.60
C GLN A 223 -21.48 13.96 4.04
N ASN A 224 -21.32 12.78 4.65
CA ASN A 224 -20.72 12.65 5.96
C ASN A 224 -19.24 12.20 5.84
N PRO A 225 -18.29 12.90 6.46
CA PRO A 225 -16.88 12.52 6.45
C PRO A 225 -16.60 11.12 7.01
N VAL A 226 -17.42 10.56 7.90
CA VAL A 226 -17.20 9.22 8.47
C VAL A 226 -18.04 8.12 7.81
N ALA A 227 -18.77 8.43 6.73
CA ALA A 227 -19.42 7.41 5.92
C ALA A 227 -18.41 6.58 5.11
N PRO A 228 -18.72 5.30 4.80
CA PRO A 228 -17.92 4.49 3.90
C PRO A 228 -17.71 5.16 2.54
N PHE A 229 -16.50 5.06 1.99
CA PHE A 229 -16.14 5.70 0.74
C PHE A 229 -15.20 4.83 -0.09
N ASP A 230 -15.24 5.01 -1.40
CA ASP A 230 -14.49 4.16 -2.32
C ASP A 230 -12.99 4.36 -2.18
N THR A 231 -12.22 3.28 -2.29
CA THR A 231 -10.75 3.32 -2.37
C THR A 231 -10.28 2.57 -3.63
N PRO A 232 -9.41 3.16 -4.47
CA PRO A 232 -8.88 2.49 -5.66
C PRO A 232 -8.15 1.21 -5.32
N VAL A 233 -7.28 1.28 -4.32
CA VAL A 233 -6.48 0.14 -3.85
C VAL A 233 -6.56 0.01 -2.33
N MET A 234 -6.25 -1.19 -1.84
CA MET A 234 -6.14 -1.49 -0.42
C MET A 234 -4.69 -1.74 0.00
N ALA A 235 -4.37 -1.53 1.28
CA ALA A 235 -3.10 -1.95 1.84
C ALA A 235 -2.96 -3.50 1.81
N GLY A 236 -4.07 -4.22 1.98
CA GLY A 236 -4.18 -5.66 1.79
C GLY A 236 -4.08 -6.50 3.08
N GLY A 237 -3.57 -5.93 4.17
CA GLY A 237 -3.48 -6.58 5.49
C GLY A 237 -4.83 -6.95 6.10
N LEU A 238 -5.76 -5.98 6.05
CA LEU A 238 -6.99 -6.00 6.81
C LEU A 238 -8.17 -5.69 5.89
N PHE A 239 -9.10 -6.63 5.73
CA PHE A 239 -10.31 -6.43 4.94
C PHE A 239 -11.35 -7.53 5.20
N THR A 240 -12.58 -7.27 4.81
CA THR A 240 -13.72 -8.21 4.88
C THR A 240 -14.30 -8.39 3.48
N ILE A 241 -14.53 -9.65 3.08
CA ILE A 241 -15.00 -10.02 1.75
C ILE A 241 -15.97 -11.21 1.83
N ASN A 242 -16.97 -11.24 0.94
CA ASN A 242 -17.78 -12.45 0.75
C ASN A 242 -16.90 -13.58 0.15
N ARG A 243 -16.92 -14.76 0.77
CA ARG A 243 -16.07 -15.90 0.38
C ARG A 243 -16.36 -16.39 -1.03
N THR A 244 -17.63 -16.42 -1.42
CA THR A 244 -18.06 -16.82 -2.77
C THR A 244 -17.63 -15.78 -3.79
N PHE A 245 -17.69 -14.49 -3.46
CA PHE A 245 -17.14 -13.44 -4.31
C PHE A 245 -15.61 -13.57 -4.44
N PHE A 246 -14.89 -13.83 -3.35
CA PHE A 246 -13.44 -14.05 -3.42
C PHE A 246 -13.09 -15.26 -4.31
N ALA A 247 -13.87 -16.33 -4.24
CA ALA A 247 -13.75 -17.50 -5.11
C ALA A 247 -14.09 -17.17 -6.58
N HIS A 248 -15.12 -16.36 -6.81
CA HIS A 248 -15.55 -15.91 -8.14
C HIS A 248 -14.45 -15.08 -8.82
N LEU A 249 -13.78 -14.23 -8.05
CA LEU A 249 -12.56 -13.51 -8.41
C LEU A 249 -11.33 -14.44 -8.56
N GLY A 250 -11.48 -15.76 -8.42
CA GLY A 250 -10.40 -16.72 -8.61
C GLY A 250 -9.32 -16.66 -7.53
N TRP A 251 -9.67 -16.22 -6.31
CA TRP A 251 -8.77 -16.02 -5.18
C TRP A 251 -7.64 -15.02 -5.51
N TYR A 252 -6.53 -15.03 -4.77
CA TYR A 252 -5.28 -14.42 -5.26
C TYR A 252 -4.67 -15.26 -6.38
N ASP A 253 -3.76 -14.68 -7.17
CA ASP A 253 -2.92 -15.45 -8.09
C ASP A 253 -2.01 -16.41 -7.31
N GLU A 254 -2.31 -17.72 -7.37
CA GLU A 254 -1.49 -18.77 -6.75
C GLU A 254 -0.07 -18.84 -7.33
N GLY A 255 0.18 -18.22 -8.48
CA GLY A 255 1.52 -18.05 -9.06
C GLY A 255 2.36 -16.94 -8.40
N PHE A 256 1.79 -16.11 -7.53
CA PHE A 256 2.55 -15.19 -6.70
C PHE A 256 3.37 -15.92 -5.64
N GLN A 257 4.54 -15.38 -5.35
CA GLN A 257 5.50 -15.92 -4.39
C GLN A 257 5.55 -15.05 -3.15
N THR A 258 5.51 -15.67 -1.97
CA THR A 258 5.75 -15.03 -0.66
C THR A 258 4.81 -13.87 -0.32
N TYR A 259 5.11 -12.66 -0.81
CA TYR A 259 4.48 -11.39 -0.45
C TYR A 259 4.67 -10.37 -1.59
N GLY A 260 3.75 -9.41 -1.71
CA GLY A 260 3.87 -8.27 -2.59
C GLY A 260 3.01 -8.40 -3.84
N ALA A 261 2.47 -7.25 -4.27
CA ALA A 261 1.53 -7.07 -5.37
C ALA A 261 0.15 -7.73 -5.21
N GLU A 262 -0.09 -8.58 -4.20
CA GLU A 262 -1.39 -9.23 -4.02
C GLU A 262 -2.50 -8.25 -3.68
N ASN A 263 -2.17 -7.23 -2.89
CA ASN A 263 -3.09 -6.17 -2.52
C ASN A 263 -3.52 -5.35 -3.75
N MET A 264 -2.58 -5.06 -4.65
CA MET A 264 -2.85 -4.39 -5.92
C MET A 264 -3.67 -5.28 -6.87
N GLU A 265 -3.31 -6.56 -6.96
CA GLU A 265 -3.98 -7.52 -7.85
C GLU A 265 -5.46 -7.66 -7.51
N LEU A 266 -5.77 -7.90 -6.23
CA LEU A 266 -7.15 -8.04 -5.79
C LEU A 266 -7.91 -6.71 -5.89
N SER A 267 -7.24 -5.57 -5.71
CA SER A 267 -7.84 -4.25 -5.92
C SER A 267 -8.30 -4.04 -7.36
N PHE A 268 -7.39 -4.24 -8.33
CA PHE A 268 -7.68 -4.08 -9.75
C PHE A 268 -8.74 -5.07 -10.20
N LYS A 269 -8.58 -6.33 -9.81
CA LYS A 269 -9.55 -7.38 -10.11
C LYS A 269 -10.95 -7.03 -9.60
N THR A 270 -11.07 -6.61 -8.34
CA THR A 270 -12.38 -6.31 -7.74
C THR A 270 -13.09 -5.23 -8.54
N TRP A 271 -12.43 -4.11 -8.79
CA TRP A 271 -13.01 -2.99 -9.54
C TRP A 271 -13.29 -3.33 -11.00
N MET A 272 -12.32 -3.92 -11.70
CA MET A 272 -12.44 -4.20 -13.12
C MET A 272 -13.44 -5.32 -13.41
N CYS A 273 -13.69 -6.23 -12.46
CA CYS A 273 -14.58 -7.37 -12.64
C CYS A 273 -15.93 -7.20 -11.93
N GLY A 274 -16.37 -5.95 -11.69
CA GLY A 274 -17.75 -5.65 -11.30
C GLY A 274 -18.05 -5.58 -9.80
N GLY A 275 -17.02 -5.61 -8.95
CA GLY A 275 -17.15 -5.32 -7.52
C GLY A 275 -16.76 -3.90 -7.16
N SER A 276 -16.70 -3.62 -5.86
CA SER A 276 -16.24 -2.34 -5.32
C SER A 276 -15.40 -2.51 -4.06
N MET A 277 -14.67 -1.47 -3.66
CA MET A 277 -13.90 -1.49 -2.42
C MET A 277 -14.12 -0.21 -1.64
N LYS A 278 -14.40 -0.34 -0.35
CA LYS A 278 -14.72 0.80 0.52
C LYS A 278 -13.88 0.80 1.79
N ILE A 279 -13.27 1.94 2.09
CA ILE A 279 -12.78 2.20 3.44
C ILE A 279 -14.00 2.55 4.31
N VAL A 280 -14.06 1.97 5.51
CA VAL A 280 -15.15 2.11 6.47
C VAL A 280 -14.65 2.88 7.69
N PRO A 281 -14.84 4.22 7.77
CA PRO A 281 -14.28 5.03 8.86
C PRO A 281 -14.75 4.63 10.26
N CYS A 282 -15.97 4.11 10.38
CA CYS A 282 -16.49 3.60 11.65
C CYS A 282 -15.83 2.29 12.11
N SER A 283 -15.18 1.56 11.20
CA SER A 283 -14.37 0.39 11.55
C SER A 283 -12.92 0.80 11.76
N ARG A 284 -12.39 0.51 12.95
CA ARG A 284 -11.07 0.94 13.40
C ARG A 284 -10.26 -0.26 13.84
N VAL A 285 -9.14 -0.51 13.17
CA VAL A 285 -8.20 -1.56 13.55
C VAL A 285 -6.80 -0.99 13.56
N ALA A 286 -6.12 -1.12 14.69
CA ALA A 286 -4.77 -0.63 14.87
C ALA A 286 -3.76 -1.71 14.49
N HIS A 287 -2.74 -1.36 13.73
CA HIS A 287 -1.73 -2.27 13.18
C HIS A 287 -0.33 -1.83 13.62
N ILE A 288 0.54 -2.79 13.99
CA ILE A 288 1.95 -2.49 14.27
C ILE A 288 2.71 -2.41 12.94
N GLN A 289 3.13 -1.20 12.55
CA GLN A 289 4.00 -1.06 11.37
C GLN A 289 5.44 -1.42 11.75
N LYS A 290 5.82 -2.68 11.48
CA LYS A 290 7.20 -3.14 11.68
C LYS A 290 8.17 -2.31 10.84
N ARG A 291 9.32 -1.93 11.41
CA ARG A 291 10.33 -1.15 10.68
C ARG A 291 10.99 -1.95 9.56
N ASP A 292 11.23 -3.22 9.86
CA ASP A 292 11.83 -4.16 8.93
C ASP A 292 10.96 -5.42 8.88
N HIS A 293 11.13 -6.18 7.80
CA HIS A 293 10.51 -7.48 7.63
C HIS A 293 11.63 -8.53 7.55
N PRO A 294 12.25 -8.94 8.68
CA PRO A 294 13.44 -9.80 8.67
C PRO A 294 13.25 -11.11 7.90
N TYR A 295 12.01 -11.63 7.86
CA TYR A 295 11.68 -12.85 7.11
C TYR A 295 11.83 -12.71 5.59
N LEU A 296 11.82 -11.50 5.02
CA LEU A 296 12.02 -11.31 3.58
C LEU A 296 13.44 -11.68 3.16
N ALA A 297 14.43 -11.51 4.04
CA ALA A 297 15.81 -11.90 3.80
C ALA A 297 15.99 -13.42 3.68
N SER A 298 15.14 -14.20 4.37
CA SER A 298 15.14 -15.67 4.34
C SER A 298 14.08 -16.28 3.41
N SER A 299 13.26 -15.45 2.74
CA SER A 299 12.19 -15.93 1.86
C SER A 299 12.72 -16.33 0.48
N PRO A 300 12.24 -17.44 -0.12
CA PRO A 300 12.58 -17.82 -1.49
C PRO A 300 12.31 -16.66 -2.47
N GLY A 301 13.33 -16.28 -3.24
CA GLY A 301 13.25 -15.19 -4.21
C GLY A 301 13.47 -13.77 -3.65
N GLY A 302 13.43 -13.56 -2.33
CA GLY A 302 13.69 -12.27 -1.68
C GLY A 302 12.97 -11.08 -2.34
N VAL A 303 13.68 -9.96 -2.52
CA VAL A 303 13.15 -8.76 -3.22
C VAL A 303 12.77 -9.04 -4.68
N ASN A 304 13.41 -10.02 -5.34
CA ASN A 304 13.09 -10.38 -6.72
C ASN A 304 11.71 -11.04 -6.84
N ALA A 305 11.20 -11.66 -5.78
CA ALA A 305 9.83 -12.20 -5.75
C ALA A 305 8.79 -11.08 -5.91
N ILE A 306 9.02 -9.90 -5.31
CA ILE A 306 8.11 -8.75 -5.41
C ILE A 306 8.05 -8.25 -6.85
N LYS A 307 9.22 -8.07 -7.50
CA LYS A 307 9.28 -7.69 -8.92
C LYS A 307 8.55 -8.73 -9.78
N ARG A 308 8.82 -10.02 -9.56
CA ARG A 308 8.18 -11.11 -10.30
C ARG A 308 6.65 -11.07 -10.17
N ASN A 309 6.12 -10.93 -8.96
CA ASN A 309 4.67 -10.83 -8.71
C ASN A 309 4.08 -9.59 -9.40
N THR A 310 4.78 -8.46 -9.34
CA THR A 310 4.32 -7.21 -9.95
C THR A 310 4.30 -7.30 -11.48
N VAL A 311 5.29 -7.97 -12.10
CA VAL A 311 5.27 -8.26 -13.55
C VAL A 311 4.08 -9.18 -13.91
N ARG A 312 3.81 -10.23 -13.12
CA ARG A 312 2.63 -11.08 -13.35
C ARG A 312 1.33 -10.28 -13.27
N LEU A 313 1.20 -9.38 -12.30
CA LEU A 313 0.08 -8.46 -12.19
C LEU A 313 -0.01 -7.55 -13.44
N ALA A 314 1.10 -6.95 -13.85
CA ALA A 314 1.16 -6.04 -14.98
C ALA A 314 0.69 -6.71 -16.27
N GLU A 315 1.18 -7.92 -16.53
CA GLU A 315 0.83 -8.73 -17.70
C GLU A 315 -0.65 -9.09 -17.79
N VAL A 316 -1.36 -9.14 -16.67
CA VAL A 316 -2.76 -9.55 -16.63
C VAL A 316 -3.70 -8.36 -16.52
N TRP A 317 -3.32 -7.31 -15.80
CA TRP A 317 -4.26 -6.28 -15.34
C TRP A 317 -3.97 -4.86 -15.81
N LEU A 318 -2.75 -4.53 -16.25
CA LEU A 318 -2.39 -3.15 -16.59
C LEU A 318 -2.57 -2.78 -18.07
N ASP A 319 -2.85 -3.73 -18.96
CA ASP A 319 -3.02 -3.48 -20.40
C ASP A 319 -1.86 -2.65 -20.99
N GLU A 320 -2.16 -1.58 -21.72
CA GLU A 320 -1.15 -0.66 -22.26
C GLU A 320 -0.33 0.06 -21.19
N TYR A 321 -0.84 0.15 -19.95
CA TYR A 321 -0.14 0.82 -18.85
C TYR A 321 0.98 -0.04 -18.25
N ALA A 322 1.07 -1.32 -18.61
CA ALA A 322 2.17 -2.19 -18.19
C ALA A 322 3.53 -1.64 -18.65
N GLU A 323 3.57 -0.94 -19.80
CA GLU A 323 4.79 -0.33 -20.33
C GLU A 323 5.43 0.68 -19.37
N PHE A 324 4.62 1.49 -18.68
CA PHE A 324 5.12 2.47 -17.70
C PHE A 324 5.82 1.81 -16.52
N TYR A 325 5.28 0.69 -16.04
CA TYR A 325 5.95 -0.11 -15.02
C TYR A 325 7.27 -0.69 -15.57
N TYR A 326 7.28 -1.17 -16.82
CA TYR A 326 8.48 -1.75 -17.43
C TYR A 326 9.61 -0.75 -17.61
N GLU A 327 9.28 0.48 -17.97
CA GLU A 327 10.25 1.58 -18.08
C GLU A 327 10.98 1.85 -16.77
N SER A 328 10.35 1.61 -15.61
CA SER A 328 10.98 1.79 -14.30
C SER A 328 12.22 0.91 -14.10
N PHE A 329 12.39 -0.14 -14.90
CA PHE A 329 13.56 -1.03 -14.89
C PHE A 329 14.18 -1.28 -16.27
N GLY A 330 14.03 -0.32 -17.20
CA GLY A 330 14.69 -0.34 -18.52
C GLY A 330 13.91 -1.00 -19.66
N GLY A 331 12.61 -1.24 -19.47
CA GLY A 331 11.68 -1.66 -20.52
C GLY A 331 11.33 -3.16 -20.51
N PRO A 332 10.46 -3.61 -21.43
CA PRO A 332 9.82 -4.93 -21.40
C PRO A 332 10.79 -6.11 -21.54
N LYS A 333 11.98 -5.89 -22.09
CA LYS A 333 13.04 -6.90 -22.19
C LYS A 333 13.65 -7.27 -20.82
N HIS A 334 13.46 -6.44 -19.80
CA HIS A 334 13.97 -6.62 -18.44
C HIS A 334 12.93 -7.15 -17.44
N ARG A 335 11.78 -7.64 -17.93
CA ARG A 335 10.71 -8.25 -17.09
C ARG A 335 11.20 -9.47 -16.30
N GLY A 336 12.17 -10.20 -16.84
CA GLY A 336 12.62 -11.47 -16.27
C GLY A 336 11.57 -12.58 -16.47
N ASP A 337 11.82 -13.75 -15.88
CA ASP A 337 10.86 -14.85 -15.88
C ASP A 337 9.80 -14.65 -14.78
N PHE A 338 8.56 -14.51 -15.22
CA PHE A 338 7.39 -14.35 -14.36
C PHE A 338 6.45 -15.56 -14.39
N GLY A 339 6.80 -16.62 -15.12
CA GLY A 339 6.00 -17.83 -15.30
C GLY A 339 4.69 -17.61 -16.08
N ASP A 340 3.92 -18.68 -16.25
CA ASP A 340 2.66 -18.64 -17.00
C ASP A 340 1.55 -17.85 -16.26
N VAL A 341 0.84 -17.01 -17.02
CA VAL A 341 -0.30 -16.20 -16.56
C VAL A 341 -1.58 -16.49 -17.36
N SER A 342 -1.58 -17.49 -18.24
CA SER A 342 -2.70 -17.80 -19.14
C SER A 342 -4.01 -18.01 -18.38
N ALA A 343 -3.99 -18.82 -17.31
CA ALA A 343 -5.17 -19.04 -16.48
C ALA A 343 -5.74 -17.76 -15.82
N ARG A 344 -4.88 -16.76 -15.56
CA ARG A 344 -5.31 -15.45 -15.01
C ARG A 344 -5.92 -14.57 -16.11
N LYS A 345 -5.35 -14.59 -17.32
CA LYS A 345 -5.91 -13.92 -18.51
C LYS A 345 -7.27 -14.52 -18.91
N ASP A 346 -7.41 -15.85 -18.87
CA ASP A 346 -8.66 -16.56 -19.14
C ASP A 346 -9.75 -16.23 -18.11
N LEU A 347 -9.38 -16.13 -16.83
CA LEU A 347 -10.29 -15.68 -15.78
C LEU A 347 -10.80 -14.26 -16.08
N ARG A 348 -9.87 -13.32 -16.37
CA ARG A 348 -10.23 -11.93 -16.70
C ARG A 348 -11.18 -11.84 -17.89
N ALA A 349 -10.92 -12.62 -18.95
CA ALA A 349 -11.78 -12.69 -20.13
C ALA A 349 -13.17 -13.26 -19.80
N ARG A 350 -13.24 -14.37 -19.06
CA ARG A 350 -14.50 -15.04 -18.68
C ARG A 350 -15.38 -14.21 -17.74
N LEU A 351 -14.79 -13.37 -16.90
CA LEU A 351 -15.51 -12.43 -16.05
C LEU A 351 -15.88 -11.13 -16.77
N HIS A 352 -15.53 -10.98 -18.05
CA HIS A 352 -15.77 -9.77 -18.84
C HIS A 352 -15.26 -8.48 -18.15
N CYS A 353 -14.08 -8.57 -17.52
CA CYS A 353 -13.54 -7.45 -16.77
C CYS A 353 -13.20 -6.27 -17.69
N LYS A 354 -13.38 -5.07 -17.18
CA LYS A 354 -13.08 -3.80 -17.86
C LYS A 354 -11.56 -3.64 -18.15
N PRO A 355 -11.18 -2.80 -19.14
CA PRO A 355 -9.78 -2.46 -19.37
C PRO A 355 -9.22 -1.55 -18.26
N PHE A 356 -7.89 -1.52 -18.10
CA PHE A 356 -7.23 -0.70 -17.08
C PHE A 356 -7.41 0.80 -17.32
N ARG A 357 -7.53 1.22 -18.58
CA ARG A 357 -7.91 2.61 -18.92
C ARG A 357 -9.23 3.02 -18.26
N TRP A 358 -10.24 2.14 -18.29
CA TRP A 358 -11.52 2.41 -17.62
C TRP A 358 -11.34 2.55 -16.10
N TYR A 359 -10.47 1.73 -15.50
CA TYR A 359 -10.14 1.82 -14.08
C TYR A 359 -9.51 3.18 -13.75
N MET A 360 -8.54 3.65 -14.55
CA MET A 360 -7.91 4.96 -14.37
C MET A 360 -8.90 6.12 -14.52
N GLU A 361 -9.82 6.05 -15.48
CA GLU A 361 -10.77 7.13 -15.76
C GLU A 361 -11.97 7.15 -14.79
N THR A 362 -12.39 5.98 -14.31
CA THR A 362 -13.63 5.84 -13.52
C THR A 362 -13.36 5.63 -12.04
N VAL A 363 -12.41 4.75 -11.70
CA VAL A 363 -12.16 4.33 -10.31
C VAL A 363 -11.10 5.21 -9.66
N PHE A 364 -10.04 5.59 -10.39
CA PHE A 364 -8.95 6.39 -9.86
C PHE A 364 -8.57 7.61 -10.71
N PRO A 365 -9.51 8.52 -11.01
CA PRO A 365 -9.26 9.70 -11.84
C PRO A 365 -8.36 10.76 -11.20
N GLU A 366 -7.96 10.60 -9.94
CA GLU A 366 -6.98 11.44 -9.24
C GLU A 366 -5.52 11.00 -9.46
N GLN A 367 -5.30 9.80 -9.99
CA GLN A 367 -3.96 9.30 -10.29
C GLN A 367 -3.39 10.03 -11.51
N PHE A 368 -2.10 10.36 -11.44
CA PHE A 368 -1.38 10.87 -12.60
C PHE A 368 -1.36 9.79 -13.68
N ASP A 369 -1.76 10.13 -14.91
CA ASP A 369 -1.79 9.23 -16.06
C ASP A 369 -0.55 9.48 -16.95
N PRO A 370 0.44 8.56 -16.95
CA PRO A 370 1.68 8.72 -17.70
C PRO A 370 1.47 8.81 -19.21
N SER A 371 0.36 8.27 -19.73
CA SER A 371 0.04 8.38 -21.16
C SER A 371 -0.29 9.81 -21.58
N LYS A 372 -0.62 10.67 -20.61
CA LYS A 372 -0.94 12.10 -20.78
C LYS A 372 0.24 13.01 -20.40
N ALA A 373 1.42 12.43 -20.11
CA ALA A 373 2.63 13.21 -19.87
C ALA A 373 3.06 13.91 -21.16
N VAL A 374 3.49 15.17 -21.05
CA VAL A 374 4.08 15.93 -22.17
C VAL A 374 5.40 15.30 -22.57
N ALA A 375 6.19 14.83 -21.61
CA ALA A 375 7.37 14.00 -21.87
C ALA A 375 7.54 12.97 -20.77
N ARG A 376 8.22 11.86 -21.08
CA ARG A 376 8.51 10.79 -20.12
C ARG A 376 9.80 10.05 -20.49
N GLY A 377 10.53 9.56 -19.48
CA GLY A 377 11.79 8.85 -19.70
C GLY A 377 12.98 9.68 -19.23
N GLN A 378 14.11 9.57 -19.93
CA GLN A 378 15.33 10.26 -19.55
C GLN A 378 15.32 11.73 -20.01
N PHE A 379 15.55 12.65 -19.07
CA PHE A 379 15.74 14.07 -19.38
C PHE A 379 17.25 14.37 -19.41
N ARG A 380 17.77 14.71 -20.59
CA ARG A 380 19.20 14.75 -20.89
C ARG A 380 19.73 16.17 -21.00
N ILE A 381 20.96 16.38 -20.52
CA ILE A 381 21.69 17.65 -20.66
C ILE A 381 23.20 17.41 -20.53
N GLY A 382 24.01 18.10 -21.33
CA GLY A 382 25.48 18.03 -21.24
C GLY A 382 26.09 16.62 -21.35
N GLY A 383 25.39 15.68 -21.99
CA GLY A 383 25.78 14.26 -22.08
C GLY A 383 25.39 13.38 -20.88
N GLY A 384 24.73 13.95 -19.87
CA GLY A 384 24.18 13.23 -18.72
C GLY A 384 22.65 13.27 -18.66
N CYS A 385 22.11 12.64 -17.63
CA CYS A 385 20.67 12.49 -17.36
C CYS A 385 20.32 13.01 -15.97
N LEU A 386 19.15 13.64 -15.84
CA LEU A 386 18.59 14.04 -14.56
C LEU A 386 18.36 12.82 -13.65
N ASP A 387 18.78 12.91 -12.38
CA ASP A 387 18.81 11.79 -11.43
C ASP A 387 18.29 12.23 -10.04
N TRP A 388 17.47 11.40 -9.40
CA TRP A 388 16.95 11.54 -8.02
C TRP A 388 16.49 10.15 -7.53
N PRO A 389 16.78 9.69 -6.27
CA PRO A 389 16.52 10.42 -5.02
C PRO A 389 17.69 10.88 -4.16
N SER A 390 18.91 10.40 -4.40
CA SER A 390 20.04 10.73 -3.51
C SER A 390 20.33 12.23 -3.46
N LYS A 391 20.31 12.89 -4.61
CA LYS A 391 20.47 14.34 -4.80
C LYS A 391 19.90 14.67 -6.18
N ILE A 392 19.20 15.80 -6.33
CA ILE A 392 18.84 16.29 -7.66
C ILE A 392 20.12 16.73 -8.38
N SER A 393 20.53 15.96 -9.38
CA SER A 393 21.79 16.19 -10.10
C SER A 393 21.73 15.60 -11.50
N VAL A 394 22.82 15.77 -12.26
CA VAL A 394 23.00 15.15 -13.57
C VAL A 394 24.10 14.10 -13.49
N THR A 395 23.75 12.85 -13.79
CA THR A 395 24.64 11.69 -13.75
C THR A 395 24.76 11.03 -15.14
N GLY A 396 25.57 9.98 -15.27
CA GLY A 396 25.68 9.25 -16.53
C GLY A 396 24.36 8.56 -16.90
N CYS A 397 23.88 8.75 -18.13
CA CYS A 397 22.67 8.11 -18.62
C CYS A 397 22.83 6.58 -18.69
N HIS A 398 21.99 5.83 -17.98
CA HIS A 398 22.08 4.35 -17.95
C HIS A 398 20.90 3.63 -18.61
N GLY A 399 19.77 4.30 -18.85
CA GLY A 399 18.63 3.72 -19.58
C GLY A 399 17.92 2.59 -18.83
N LEU A 400 18.08 2.52 -17.51
CA LEU A 400 17.50 1.48 -16.65
C LEU A 400 16.25 1.97 -15.91
N GLY A 401 15.72 3.13 -16.28
CA GLY A 401 14.63 3.77 -15.54
C GLY A 401 15.07 4.22 -14.15
N GLY A 402 14.34 3.77 -13.12
CA GLY A 402 14.68 4.02 -11.73
C GLY A 402 14.77 5.51 -11.40
N HIS A 403 15.97 5.97 -11.07
CA HIS A 403 16.25 7.36 -10.69
C HIS A 403 16.22 8.34 -11.87
N GLN A 404 16.33 7.83 -13.10
CA GLN A 404 16.36 8.62 -14.34
C GLN A 404 15.05 8.53 -15.14
N LEU A 405 13.98 7.96 -14.55
CA LEU A 405 12.64 7.99 -15.14
C LEU A 405 11.90 9.22 -14.63
N TRP A 406 11.74 10.21 -15.51
CA TRP A 406 11.08 11.49 -15.21
C TRP A 406 9.84 11.68 -16.07
N PHE A 407 8.96 12.56 -15.60
CA PHE A 407 7.78 13.01 -16.33
C PHE A 407 7.75 14.53 -16.37
N PHE A 408 7.33 15.07 -17.50
CA PHE A 408 6.93 16.47 -17.62
C PHE A 408 5.43 16.50 -17.86
N THR A 409 4.69 17.11 -16.94
CA THR A 409 3.22 17.05 -16.96
C THR A 409 2.61 18.21 -17.74
N ALA A 410 1.37 18.04 -18.18
CA ALA A 410 0.60 19.10 -18.84
C ALA A 410 0.26 20.28 -17.90
N ASP A 411 0.46 20.12 -16.58
CA ASP A 411 0.36 21.18 -15.58
C ASP A 411 1.67 21.99 -15.43
N GLY A 412 2.71 21.62 -16.18
CA GLY A 412 4.03 22.27 -16.15
C GLY A 412 4.91 21.80 -14.99
N GLU A 413 4.72 20.58 -14.49
CA GLU A 413 5.55 20.03 -13.42
C GLU A 413 6.63 19.09 -13.99
N ILE A 414 7.89 19.27 -13.58
CA ILE A 414 8.97 18.28 -13.77
C ILE A 414 8.92 17.36 -12.55
N THR A 415 8.52 16.10 -12.73
CA THR A 415 8.18 15.22 -11.63
C THR A 415 8.78 13.83 -11.77
N ARG A 416 9.02 13.21 -10.61
CA ARG A 416 9.19 11.77 -10.48
C ARG A 416 8.20 11.30 -9.41
N GLU A 417 7.14 10.62 -9.84
CA GLU A 417 6.01 10.17 -9.01
C GLU A 417 5.29 11.35 -8.31
N ASP A 418 5.46 11.50 -6.99
CA ASP A 418 4.80 12.51 -6.16
C ASP A 418 5.71 13.65 -5.73
N HIS A 419 6.95 13.71 -6.24
CA HIS A 419 7.92 14.78 -5.98
C HIS A 419 8.26 15.55 -7.26
N CYS A 420 8.15 16.88 -7.16
CA CYS A 420 8.33 17.83 -8.23
C CYS A 420 9.56 18.70 -7.98
N VAL A 421 10.20 19.13 -9.06
CA VAL A 421 11.27 20.14 -9.01
C VAL A 421 10.64 21.48 -8.62
N ASP A 422 11.11 22.04 -7.52
CA ASP A 422 10.61 23.28 -6.90
C ASP A 422 11.73 24.31 -6.81
N TYR A 423 11.42 25.56 -7.17
CA TYR A 423 12.35 26.69 -7.03
C TYR A 423 11.69 27.91 -6.38
N ASP A 424 12.19 28.31 -5.21
CA ASP A 424 11.65 29.39 -4.37
C ASP A 424 12.39 30.75 -4.51
N ALA A 425 13.13 30.94 -5.60
CA ALA A 425 14.12 32.00 -5.84
C ALA A 425 15.49 31.80 -5.17
N LYS A 426 15.59 30.97 -4.13
CA LYS A 426 16.84 30.77 -3.38
C LYS A 426 17.42 29.39 -3.62
N LYS A 427 16.57 28.36 -3.67
CA LYS A 427 16.99 26.97 -3.68
C LYS A 427 16.15 26.16 -4.66
N LEU A 428 16.83 25.27 -5.38
CA LEU A 428 16.22 24.23 -6.20
C LEU A 428 16.18 22.95 -5.37
N GLU A 429 15.01 22.37 -5.18
CA GLU A 429 14.84 21.13 -4.41
C GLU A 429 13.66 20.29 -4.91
N MET A 430 13.58 19.05 -4.40
CA MET A 430 12.47 18.15 -4.69
C MET A 430 11.45 18.25 -3.56
N ILE A 431 10.27 18.77 -3.87
CA ILE A 431 9.16 18.92 -2.91
C ILE A 431 7.96 18.13 -3.41
N ARG A 432 7.10 17.68 -2.51
CA ARG A 432 5.86 17.02 -2.90
C ARG A 432 5.09 17.88 -3.92
N CYS A 433 4.66 17.25 -5.00
CA CYS A 433 3.90 17.91 -6.05
C CYS A 433 2.59 18.47 -5.48
N HIS A 434 2.42 19.78 -5.54
CA HIS A 434 1.26 20.45 -4.95
C HIS A 434 0.28 20.99 -5.99
N LYS A 435 0.60 20.94 -7.29
CA LYS A 435 -0.30 21.37 -8.40
C LYS A 435 -0.79 22.80 -8.31
N MET A 436 -0.15 23.64 -7.50
CA MET A 436 -0.51 25.05 -7.31
C MET A 436 0.29 25.98 -8.23
N LYS A 437 1.03 25.43 -9.20
CA LYS A 437 1.98 26.17 -10.04
C LYS A 437 3.06 26.85 -9.17
N GLY A 438 3.25 28.18 -9.32
CA GLY A 438 4.23 28.93 -8.54
C GLY A 438 5.63 28.38 -8.71
N ASN A 439 6.25 27.96 -7.61
CA ASN A 439 7.59 27.39 -7.57
C ASN A 439 7.76 26.07 -8.34
N GLN A 440 6.66 25.38 -8.68
CA GLN A 440 6.68 24.11 -9.41
C GLN A 440 6.19 24.30 -10.86
N PHE A 441 6.10 25.54 -11.36
CA PHE A 441 5.60 25.80 -12.71
C PHE A 441 6.72 26.06 -13.72
N TRP A 442 6.89 25.08 -14.60
CA TRP A 442 7.90 25.02 -15.63
C TRP A 442 7.26 24.99 -17.02
N VAL A 443 7.90 25.66 -17.97
CA VAL A 443 7.59 25.56 -19.39
C VAL A 443 8.82 24.98 -20.09
N TYR A 444 8.58 23.98 -20.94
CA TYR A 444 9.61 23.49 -21.85
C TYR A 444 9.51 24.20 -23.19
N GLU A 445 10.52 24.99 -23.52
CA GLU A 445 10.59 25.77 -24.76
C GLU A 445 11.30 24.93 -25.83
N GLU A 446 10.55 24.11 -26.57
CA GLU A 446 11.07 23.08 -27.49
C GLU A 446 12.14 23.61 -28.48
N ASN A 447 11.93 24.79 -29.05
CA ASN A 447 12.87 25.38 -30.02
C ASN A 447 14.23 25.71 -29.38
N ALA A 448 14.23 26.17 -28.13
CA ALA A 448 15.45 26.49 -27.38
C ALA A 448 16.01 25.27 -26.63
N GLY A 449 15.15 24.30 -26.31
CA GLY A 449 15.44 23.18 -25.41
C GLY A 449 15.50 23.60 -23.94
N HIS A 450 14.86 24.71 -23.54
CA HIS A 450 14.96 25.23 -22.18
C HIS A 450 13.83 24.72 -21.28
N PHE A 451 14.17 24.38 -20.04
CA PHE A 451 13.19 24.39 -18.95
C PHE A 451 13.21 25.77 -18.27
N ARG A 452 12.20 26.58 -18.56
CA ARG A 452 12.03 27.91 -17.95
C ARG A 452 11.09 27.83 -16.76
N HIS A 453 11.56 28.30 -15.61
CA HIS A 453 10.75 28.51 -14.43
C HIS A 453 9.94 29.79 -14.60
N VAL A 454 8.61 29.66 -14.73
CA VAL A 454 7.75 30.75 -15.22
C VAL A 454 7.73 31.94 -14.27
N TYR A 455 7.66 31.70 -12.96
CA TYR A 455 7.46 32.76 -11.97
C TYR A 455 8.70 33.66 -11.76
N HIS A 456 9.90 33.09 -11.94
CA HIS A 456 11.17 33.82 -11.76
C HIS A 456 11.86 34.19 -13.06
N ASP A 457 11.32 33.73 -14.19
CA ASP A 457 11.88 33.93 -15.53
C ASP A 457 13.36 33.53 -15.64
N ARG A 458 13.65 32.33 -15.14
CA ARG A 458 15.00 31.74 -15.14
C ARG A 458 14.99 30.35 -15.76
N CYS A 459 16.09 29.97 -16.36
CA CYS A 459 16.26 28.67 -16.98
C CYS A 459 17.08 27.72 -16.09
N LEU A 460 16.73 26.44 -16.16
CA LEU A 460 17.44 25.37 -15.47
C LEU A 460 18.74 25.07 -16.21
N GLU A 461 19.88 25.37 -15.59
CA GLU A 461 21.21 25.27 -16.17
C GLU A 461 22.06 24.21 -15.46
N LEU A 462 22.83 23.45 -16.24
CA LEU A 462 23.86 22.54 -15.75
C LEU A 462 25.17 23.29 -15.48
N ASP A 463 25.62 23.27 -14.23
CA ASP A 463 26.92 23.79 -13.82
C ASP A 463 27.78 22.66 -13.21
N GLY A 464 28.70 22.13 -14.00
CA GLY A 464 29.43 20.91 -13.64
C GLY A 464 28.51 19.70 -13.58
N HIS A 465 28.22 19.22 -12.37
CA HIS A 465 27.26 18.12 -12.11
C HIS A 465 26.02 18.60 -11.34
N GLU A 466 25.94 19.88 -11.03
CA GLU A 466 24.86 20.48 -10.25
C GLU A 466 23.91 21.28 -11.13
N LEU A 467 22.68 21.45 -10.67
CA LEU A 467 21.68 22.28 -11.32
C LEU A 467 21.55 23.61 -10.61
N LYS A 468 21.49 24.68 -11.39
CA LYS A 468 21.24 26.04 -10.90
C LYS A 468 20.24 26.78 -11.78
N MET A 469 19.78 27.93 -11.29
CA MET A 469 18.86 28.80 -12.00
C MET A 469 19.59 30.06 -12.50
N SER A 470 19.66 30.25 -13.81
CA SER A 470 20.33 31.38 -14.47
C SER A 470 19.38 32.11 -15.43
N GLU A 471 19.85 33.23 -15.99
CA GLU A 471 19.12 33.91 -17.07
C GLU A 471 19.01 33.00 -18.28
N CYS A 472 17.86 33.01 -18.95
CA CYS A 472 17.63 32.22 -20.14
C CYS A 472 18.44 32.76 -21.32
N ILE A 473 19.40 31.99 -21.83
CA ILE A 473 20.30 32.40 -22.91
C ILE A 473 20.09 31.46 -24.11
N GLU A 474 19.55 32.00 -25.20
CA GLU A 474 19.31 31.21 -26.42
C GLU A 474 20.63 30.65 -26.96
N GLY A 475 20.65 29.34 -27.22
CA GLY A 475 21.83 28.63 -27.73
C GLY A 475 22.85 28.20 -26.66
N GLU A 476 22.63 28.52 -25.37
CA GLU A 476 23.49 28.05 -24.28
C GLU A 476 23.36 26.53 -24.12
N VAL A 477 24.46 25.81 -24.39
CA VAL A 477 24.49 24.34 -24.35
C VAL A 477 24.21 23.82 -22.94
N LYS A 478 24.60 24.58 -21.91
CA LYS A 478 24.31 24.26 -20.51
C LYS A 478 22.85 24.44 -20.10
N GLN A 479 22.00 24.98 -20.97
CA GLN A 479 20.55 25.12 -20.75
C GLN A 479 19.74 24.24 -21.70
N LYS A 480 20.40 23.49 -22.61
CA LYS A 480 19.75 22.71 -23.65
C LYS A 480 19.41 21.29 -23.17
N TRP A 481 18.19 21.14 -22.69
CA TRP A 481 17.59 19.88 -22.30
C TRP A 481 17.03 19.13 -23.51
N VAL A 482 17.08 17.80 -23.45
CA VAL A 482 16.42 16.91 -24.41
C VAL A 482 15.56 15.94 -23.64
N LEU A 483 14.26 15.95 -23.94
CA LEU A 483 13.26 15.12 -23.27
C LEU A 483 12.95 13.89 -24.11
N GLU A 484 13.06 12.71 -23.50
CA GLU A 484 12.58 11.48 -24.11
C GLU A 484 11.04 11.46 -24.19
N HIS A 485 10.52 10.80 -25.23
CA HIS A 485 9.07 10.67 -25.50
C HIS A 485 8.26 11.98 -25.37
N TYR A 486 8.84 13.11 -25.79
CA TYR A 486 8.13 14.38 -25.84
C TYR A 486 7.01 14.33 -26.90
N ASP A 487 5.78 14.64 -26.49
CA ASP A 487 4.61 14.76 -27.35
C ASP A 487 3.90 16.11 -27.12
N VAL A 488 4.07 17.01 -28.09
CA VAL A 488 3.46 18.33 -28.12
C VAL A 488 1.93 18.29 -28.00
N LYS A 489 1.27 17.19 -28.40
CA LYS A 489 -0.19 17.04 -28.33
C LYS A 489 -0.70 16.94 -26.88
N ASN A 490 0.17 16.57 -25.95
CA ASN A 490 -0.17 16.47 -24.53
C ASN A 490 -0.01 17.81 -23.79
N LEU A 491 0.50 18.85 -24.44
CA LEU A 491 0.44 20.21 -23.89
C LEU A 491 -1.00 20.68 -23.81
N ARG A 492 -1.38 21.35 -22.72
CA ARG A 492 -2.67 22.04 -22.68
C ARG A 492 -2.63 23.21 -23.68
N PRO A 493 -3.68 23.41 -24.50
CA PRO A 493 -3.84 24.64 -25.26
C PRO A 493 -3.77 25.83 -24.29
N ALA A 494 -3.00 26.85 -24.68
CA ALA A 494 -2.82 28.07 -23.90
C ALA A 494 -4.13 28.82 -23.64
#